data_AF-A0A7S2C2T4-F1
#
_entry.id   AF-A0A7S2C2T4-F1
#
_cell.length_a   1.000
_cell.length_b   1.000
_cell.length_c   1.000
_cell.angle_alpha   90.00
_cell.angle_beta   90.00
_cell.angle_gamma   90.00
#
_symmetry.space_group_name_H-M   'P 1'
#
loop_
_entity.id
_entity.type
_entity.pdbx_description
1 polymer ?
#
loop_
_entity_poly.entity_id
_entity_poly.type
_entity_poly.pdbx_seq_one_letter_code
_entity_poly.pdbx_strand_id
1 'polypeptide(L)'
;VNVTSAVFITETNRVAASDDEVMMMQKERTKRSTTKKLQEVFQELDDSGDGFVTWDEFQQVLSDEVIRKFLSTLDLEVNDLQELFMLLDDGDGEVECQEFISGINTIRGQAKNIDLLAVLKITKKIGASIEEL
;
A
#
# COMPACT_ATOMS: atom_id res chain seq x y z
N VAL A 1 44.84 13.61 -14.02
CA VAL A 1 43.57 12.84 -14.16
C VAL A 1 43.52 12.34 -15.60
N ASN A 2 43.55 11.03 -15.80
CA ASN A 2 43.74 10.43 -17.12
C ASN A 2 42.40 10.32 -17.87
N VAL A 3 42.40 10.58 -19.18
CA VAL A 3 41.22 10.58 -20.06
C VAL A 3 40.45 9.25 -20.01
N THR A 4 41.15 8.15 -19.78
CA THR A 4 40.56 6.82 -19.58
C THR A 4 39.69 6.77 -18.32
N SER A 5 40.18 7.27 -17.18
CA SER A 5 39.41 7.35 -15.94
C SER A 5 38.18 8.25 -16.08
N ALA A 6 38.27 9.32 -16.88
CA ALA A 6 37.13 10.19 -17.17
C ALA A 6 36.03 9.44 -17.96
N VAL A 7 36.40 8.72 -19.03
CA VAL A 7 35.44 7.92 -19.82
C VAL A 7 34.77 6.83 -18.98
N PHE A 8 35.51 6.15 -18.10
CA PHE A 8 34.93 5.15 -17.22
C PHE A 8 33.91 5.74 -16.25
N ILE A 9 34.19 6.89 -15.61
CA ILE A 9 33.25 7.55 -14.71
C ILE A 9 31.97 7.97 -15.46
N THR A 10 32.10 8.50 -16.68
CA THR A 10 30.94 8.90 -17.49
C THR A 10 30.09 7.72 -17.92
N GLU A 11 30.71 6.59 -18.30
CA GLU A 11 30.00 5.38 -18.70
C GLU A 11 29.32 4.70 -17.49
N THR A 12 29.99 4.64 -16.34
CA THR A 12 29.41 4.12 -15.09
C THR A 12 28.23 4.97 -14.61
N ASN A 13 28.31 6.29 -14.70
CA ASN A 13 27.19 7.19 -14.37
C ASN A 13 25.99 6.99 -15.32
N ARG A 14 26.23 6.68 -16.59
CA ARG A 14 25.16 6.44 -17.57
C ARG A 14 24.43 5.12 -17.32
N VAL A 15 25.17 4.06 -17.00
CA VAL A 15 24.60 2.74 -16.67
C VAL A 15 23.79 2.80 -15.37
N ALA A 16 24.28 3.50 -14.34
CA ALA A 16 23.55 3.69 -13.10
C ALA A 16 22.25 4.50 -13.29
N ALA A 17 22.29 5.56 -14.09
CA ALA A 17 21.10 6.36 -14.40
C ALA A 17 20.03 5.56 -15.16
N SER A 18 20.44 4.67 -16.06
CA SER A 18 19.49 3.80 -16.77
C SER A 18 18.86 2.72 -15.88
N ASP A 19 19.58 2.20 -14.89
CA ASP A 19 19.04 1.19 -13.97
C ASP A 19 17.98 1.79 -13.02
N ASP A 20 18.22 3.00 -12.52
CA ASP A 20 17.25 3.73 -11.67
C ASP A 20 15.97 4.06 -12.44
N GLU A 21 16.09 4.52 -13.69
CA GLU A 21 14.95 4.85 -14.55
C GLU A 21 14.14 3.59 -14.91
N VAL A 22 14.82 2.48 -15.20
CA VAL A 22 14.18 1.17 -15.45
C VAL A 22 13.46 0.65 -14.21
N MET A 23 14.09 0.75 -13.03
CA MET A 23 13.44 0.38 -11.76
C MET A 23 12.20 1.23 -11.47
N MET A 24 12.26 2.54 -11.75
CA MET A 24 11.11 3.44 -11.55
C MET A 24 9.95 3.06 -12.47
N MET A 25 10.22 2.82 -13.76
CA MET A 25 9.22 2.36 -14.71
C MET A 25 8.59 1.01 -14.32
N GLN A 26 9.37 0.07 -13.80
CA GLN A 26 8.86 -1.21 -13.31
C GLN A 26 7.93 -1.01 -12.10
N LYS A 27 8.33 -0.18 -11.13
CA LYS A 27 7.49 0.15 -9.97
C LYS A 27 6.16 0.78 -10.38
N GLU A 28 6.18 1.73 -11.31
CA GLU A 28 4.95 2.36 -11.81
C GLU A 28 4.03 1.37 -12.54
N ARG A 29 4.60 0.48 -13.36
CA ARG A 29 3.83 -0.57 -14.06
C ARG A 29 3.15 -1.52 -13.08
N THR A 30 3.88 -1.97 -12.07
CA THR A 30 3.33 -2.84 -11.01
C THR A 30 2.24 -2.10 -10.23
N LYS A 31 2.46 -0.84 -9.85
CA LYS A 31 1.44 -0.01 -9.18
C LYS A 31 0.16 0.08 -10.01
N ARG A 32 0.26 0.41 -11.31
CA ARG A 32 -0.91 0.51 -12.20
C ARG A 32 -1.64 -0.83 -12.38
N SER A 33 -0.90 -1.92 -12.53
CA SER A 33 -1.48 -3.28 -12.61
C SER A 33 -2.25 -3.63 -11.34
N THR A 34 -1.66 -3.38 -10.19
CA THR A 34 -2.31 -3.62 -8.89
C THR A 34 -3.54 -2.76 -8.70
N THR A 35 -3.48 -1.45 -9.02
CA THR A 35 -4.65 -0.57 -8.95
C THR A 35 -5.80 -1.07 -9.81
N LYS A 36 -5.54 -1.56 -11.03
CA LYS A 36 -6.60 -2.11 -11.90
C LYS A 36 -7.26 -3.34 -11.29
N LYS A 37 -6.47 -4.28 -10.75
CA LYS A 37 -7.03 -5.47 -10.11
C LYS A 37 -7.82 -5.13 -8.85
N LEU A 38 -7.41 -4.10 -8.09
CA LEU A 38 -8.16 -3.62 -6.95
C LEU A 38 -9.49 -2.97 -7.36
N GLN A 39 -9.53 -2.27 -8.50
CA GLN A 39 -10.78 -1.76 -9.06
C GLN A 39 -11.72 -2.88 -9.49
N GLU A 40 -11.19 -3.94 -10.12
CA GLU A 40 -11.99 -5.11 -10.50
C GLU A 40 -12.62 -5.77 -9.27
N VAL A 41 -11.85 -5.94 -8.17
CA VAL A 41 -12.40 -6.47 -6.92
C VAL A 41 -13.39 -5.51 -6.25
N PHE A 42 -13.15 -4.21 -6.31
CA PHE A 42 -14.10 -3.24 -5.80
C PHE A 42 -15.45 -3.34 -6.52
N GLN A 43 -15.44 -3.53 -7.84
CA GLN A 43 -16.66 -3.75 -8.62
C GLN A 43 -17.37 -5.07 -8.28
N GLU A 44 -16.64 -6.08 -7.81
CA GLU A 44 -17.25 -7.31 -7.30
C GLU A 44 -17.80 -7.16 -5.87
N LEU A 45 -17.27 -6.20 -5.10
CA LEU A 45 -17.72 -5.86 -3.74
C LEU A 45 -18.97 -4.97 -3.74
N ASP A 46 -19.01 -3.99 -4.65
CA ASP A 46 -20.11 -3.05 -4.84
C ASP A 46 -21.27 -3.71 -5.63
N ASP A 47 -22.04 -4.56 -4.95
CA ASP A 47 -23.21 -5.26 -5.53
C ASP A 47 -24.35 -4.28 -5.87
N SER A 48 -24.47 -3.19 -5.11
CA SER A 48 -25.48 -2.15 -5.35
C SER A 48 -25.15 -1.26 -6.56
N GLY A 49 -23.87 -1.12 -6.92
CA GLY A 49 -23.36 -0.32 -8.03
C GLY A 49 -23.41 1.19 -7.76
N ASP A 50 -23.43 1.60 -6.51
CA ASP A 50 -23.52 3.01 -6.11
C ASP A 50 -22.14 3.68 -5.97
N GLY A 51 -21.05 2.90 -6.09
CA GLY A 51 -19.67 3.35 -5.97
C GLY A 51 -19.12 3.30 -4.55
N PHE A 52 -19.91 2.79 -3.60
CA PHE A 52 -19.58 2.60 -2.19
C PHE A 52 -19.70 1.12 -1.84
N VAL A 53 -19.02 0.71 -0.77
CA VAL A 53 -19.15 -0.64 -0.23
C VAL A 53 -19.52 -0.53 1.24
N THR A 54 -20.72 -0.97 1.57
CA THR A 54 -21.19 -1.07 2.95
C THR A 54 -20.57 -2.27 3.66
N TRP A 55 -20.62 -2.28 5.00
CA TRP A 55 -20.15 -3.42 5.78
C TRP A 55 -20.84 -4.74 5.40
N ASP A 56 -22.14 -4.70 5.10
CA ASP A 56 -22.92 -5.89 4.74
C ASP A 56 -22.47 -6.47 3.40
N GLU A 57 -22.26 -5.62 2.38
CA GLU A 57 -21.72 -6.00 1.08
C GLU A 57 -20.29 -6.54 1.21
N PHE A 58 -19.45 -5.84 1.98
CA PHE A 58 -18.09 -6.25 2.27
C PHE A 58 -18.03 -7.65 2.90
N GLN A 59 -18.84 -7.90 3.92
CA GLN A 59 -18.89 -9.17 4.62
C GLN A 59 -19.42 -10.29 3.72
N GLN A 60 -20.45 -10.02 2.92
CA GLN A 60 -21.08 -11.00 2.04
C GLN A 60 -20.10 -11.47 0.95
N VAL A 61 -19.40 -10.54 0.31
CA VAL A 61 -18.48 -10.85 -0.78
C VAL A 61 -17.16 -11.41 -0.27
N LEU A 62 -16.65 -10.96 0.89
CA LEU A 62 -15.42 -11.52 1.49
C LEU A 62 -15.61 -12.86 2.19
N SER A 63 -16.86 -13.31 2.30
CA SER A 63 -17.16 -14.70 2.62
C SER A 63 -16.89 -15.63 1.44
N ASP A 64 -16.74 -15.11 0.21
CA ASP A 64 -16.31 -15.88 -0.95
C ASP A 64 -14.82 -16.23 -0.84
N GLU A 65 -14.53 -17.52 -0.95
CA GLU A 65 -13.18 -18.07 -0.89
C GLU A 65 -12.28 -17.54 -2.03
N VAL A 66 -12.88 -17.13 -3.17
CA VAL A 66 -12.17 -16.56 -4.32
C VAL A 66 -11.60 -15.19 -3.97
N ILE A 67 -12.42 -14.30 -3.41
CA ILE A 67 -12.00 -12.95 -3.02
C ILE A 67 -10.98 -13.03 -1.87
N ARG A 68 -11.21 -13.91 -0.89
CA ARG A 68 -10.23 -14.17 0.19
C ARG A 68 -8.88 -14.61 -0.34
N LYS A 69 -8.85 -15.58 -1.25
CA LYS A 69 -7.59 -16.03 -1.89
C LYS A 69 -6.93 -14.88 -2.64
N PHE A 70 -7.72 -14.07 -3.35
CA PHE A 70 -7.19 -12.91 -4.04
C PHE A 70 -6.54 -11.93 -3.05
N LEU A 71 -7.20 -11.54 -1.96
CA LEU A 71 -6.59 -10.70 -0.92
C LEU A 71 -5.33 -11.34 -0.30
N SER A 72 -5.31 -12.67 -0.12
CA SER A 72 -4.09 -13.37 0.30
C SER A 72 -2.96 -13.26 -0.73
N THR A 73 -3.25 -13.30 -2.04
CA THR A 73 -2.24 -12.99 -3.07
C THR A 73 -1.75 -11.54 -3.01
N LEU A 74 -2.49 -10.70 -2.29
CA LEU A 74 -2.13 -9.33 -2.03
C LEU A 74 -1.31 -9.14 -0.74
N ASP A 75 -0.84 -10.20 -0.09
CA ASP A 75 -0.20 -10.16 1.24
C ASP A 75 -1.11 -9.54 2.32
N LEU A 76 -2.42 -9.57 2.10
CA LEU A 76 -3.43 -9.19 3.08
C LEU A 76 -3.94 -10.47 3.74
N GLU A 77 -3.26 -10.88 4.82
CA GLU A 77 -3.78 -11.90 5.73
C GLU A 77 -4.77 -11.26 6.68
N VAL A 78 -6.02 -11.20 6.23
CA VAL A 78 -7.10 -10.58 6.99
C VAL A 78 -7.68 -11.64 7.93
N ASN A 79 -7.12 -11.71 9.13
CA ASN A 79 -7.67 -12.56 10.20
C ASN A 79 -8.99 -12.01 10.72
N ASP A 80 -9.17 -10.70 10.67
CA ASP A 80 -10.38 -10.00 11.07
C ASP A 80 -10.83 -9.03 9.94
N LEU A 81 -11.92 -9.40 9.26
CA LEU A 81 -12.50 -8.61 8.17
C LEU A 81 -13.05 -7.27 8.68
N GLN A 82 -13.49 -7.23 9.95
CA GLN A 82 -14.04 -6.04 10.57
C GLN A 82 -12.96 -5.00 10.82
N GLU A 83 -11.79 -5.44 11.31
CA GLU A 83 -10.63 -4.55 11.46
C GLU A 83 -10.15 -4.01 10.11
N LEU A 84 -10.18 -4.82 9.05
CA LEU A 84 -9.83 -4.34 7.71
C LEU A 84 -10.82 -3.27 7.26
N PHE A 85 -12.13 -3.50 7.36
CA PHE A 85 -13.13 -2.53 6.94
C PHE A 85 -12.98 -1.20 7.70
N MET A 86 -12.86 -1.26 9.03
CA MET A 86 -12.63 -0.07 9.86
C MET A 86 -11.31 0.66 9.55
N LEU A 87 -10.33 0.00 8.93
CA LEU A 87 -9.07 0.61 8.51
C LEU A 87 -9.18 1.26 7.13
N LEU A 88 -10.15 0.84 6.32
CA LEU A 88 -10.42 1.39 4.99
C LEU A 88 -11.43 2.54 5.04
N ASP A 89 -12.45 2.43 5.90
CA ASP A 89 -13.48 3.43 6.19
C ASP A 89 -12.86 4.68 6.85
N ASP A 90 -13.31 5.87 6.42
CA ASP A 90 -12.89 7.16 6.98
C ASP A 90 -13.74 7.60 8.19
N GLY A 91 -14.75 6.80 8.53
CA GLY A 91 -15.65 6.96 9.67
C GLY A 91 -17.08 7.30 9.28
N ASP A 92 -17.43 7.26 7.99
CA ASP A 92 -18.80 7.41 7.50
C ASP A 92 -19.58 6.08 7.46
N GLY A 93 -18.88 4.95 7.60
CA GLY A 93 -19.45 3.60 7.65
C GLY A 93 -19.60 2.95 6.27
N GLU A 94 -19.08 3.59 5.22
CA GLU A 94 -19.04 3.12 3.84
C GLU A 94 -17.58 3.19 3.35
N VAL A 95 -17.25 2.45 2.29
CA VAL A 95 -15.90 2.50 1.72
C VAL A 95 -15.98 2.86 0.26
N GLU A 96 -15.44 4.02 -0.09
CA GLU A 96 -15.32 4.46 -1.48
C GLU A 96 -14.21 3.68 -2.22
N CYS A 97 -14.31 3.62 -3.55
CA CYS A 97 -13.29 2.99 -4.39
C CYS A 97 -11.88 3.56 -4.16
N GLN A 98 -11.77 4.88 -3.95
CA GLN A 98 -10.48 5.51 -3.69
C GLN A 98 -9.92 5.11 -2.32
N GLU A 99 -10.76 5.00 -1.31
CA GLU A 99 -10.41 4.60 0.05
C GLU A 99 -9.97 3.15 0.09
N PHE A 100 -10.71 2.27 -0.57
CA PHE A 100 -10.33 0.87 -0.72
C PHE A 100 -8.94 0.72 -1.35
N ILE A 101 -8.68 1.41 -2.46
CA ILE A 101 -7.38 1.35 -3.16
C ILE A 101 -6.27 1.98 -2.32
N SER A 102 -6.53 3.15 -1.72
CA SER A 102 -5.54 3.88 -0.91
C SER A 102 -5.19 3.12 0.37
N GLY A 103 -6.21 2.63 1.08
CA GLY A 103 -6.09 1.85 2.29
C GLY A 103 -5.35 0.54 2.04
N ILE A 104 -5.71 -0.22 1.00
CA ILE A 104 -4.97 -1.44 0.64
C ILE A 104 -3.51 -1.14 0.26
N ASN A 105 -3.25 -0.07 -0.49
CA ASN A 105 -1.86 0.33 -0.81
C ASN A 105 -1.08 0.75 0.45
N THR A 106 -1.75 1.36 1.42
CA THR A 106 -1.15 1.73 2.71
C THR A 106 -0.86 0.49 3.56
N ILE A 107 -1.76 -0.49 3.56
CA ILE A 107 -1.61 -1.73 4.30
C ILE A 107 -0.46 -2.58 3.74
N ARG A 108 -0.33 -2.63 2.40
CA ARG A 108 0.73 -3.36 1.67
C ARG A 108 2.05 -2.60 1.59
N GLY A 109 2.03 -1.30 1.84
CA GLY A 109 3.16 -0.41 1.61
C GLY A 109 4.13 -0.27 2.78
N GLN A 110 5.35 0.18 2.47
CA GLN A 110 6.34 0.66 3.44
C GLN A 110 5.87 1.87 4.27
N ALA A 111 4.68 2.43 4.00
CA ALA A 111 4.07 3.51 4.79
C ALA A 111 3.99 3.12 6.27
N LYS A 112 3.60 1.87 6.57
CA LYS A 112 3.64 1.32 7.94
C LYS A 112 5.00 1.47 8.61
N ASN A 113 6.12 1.36 7.87
CA ASN A 113 7.46 1.47 8.47
C ASN A 113 7.81 2.90 8.83
N ILE A 114 7.46 3.90 8.01
CA ILE A 114 7.73 5.31 8.32
C ILE A 114 6.84 5.78 9.46
N ASP A 115 5.56 5.43 9.43
CA ASP A 115 4.60 5.78 10.48
C ASP A 115 4.97 5.08 11.81
N LEU A 116 5.37 3.81 11.77
CA LEU A 116 5.91 3.10 12.93
C LEU A 116 7.21 3.74 13.44
N LEU A 117 8.11 4.17 12.55
CA LEU A 117 9.34 4.86 12.94
C LEU A 117 9.02 6.21 13.62
N ALA A 118 8.01 6.94 13.13
CA ALA A 118 7.54 8.18 13.72
C ALA A 118 6.95 7.94 15.12
N VAL A 119 6.11 6.92 15.27
CA VAL A 119 5.56 6.51 16.58
C VAL A 119 6.69 6.10 17.53
N LEU A 120 7.63 5.26 17.11
CA LEU A 120 8.78 4.84 17.93
C LEU A 120 9.63 6.04 18.39
N LYS A 121 9.80 7.04 17.52
CA LYS A 121 10.54 8.26 17.85
C LYS A 121 9.80 9.11 18.90
N ILE A 122 8.47 9.21 18.79
CA ILE A 122 7.62 9.88 19.78
C ILE A 122 7.68 9.13 21.11
N THR A 123 7.53 7.80 21.12
CA THR A 123 7.59 6.97 22.33
C THR A 123 8.95 7.09 23.04
N LYS A 124 10.07 7.09 22.30
CA LYS A 124 11.40 7.33 22.89
C LYS A 124 11.52 8.72 23.52
N LYS A 125 10.96 9.74 22.88
CA LYS A 125 10.98 11.12 23.39
C LYS A 125 10.14 11.26 24.66
N ILE A 126 8.98 10.60 24.70
CA ILE A 126 8.13 10.52 25.90
C ILE A 126 8.89 9.78 27.02
N GLY A 127 9.51 8.63 26.74
CA GLY A 127 10.29 7.88 27.72
C GLY A 127 11.42 8.70 28.34
N ALA A 128 12.19 9.44 27.52
CA ALA A 128 13.24 10.32 28.02
C ALA A 128 12.69 11.47 28.90
N SER A 129 11.51 11.99 28.57
CA SER A 129 10.86 13.06 29.36
C SER A 129 10.32 12.57 30.72
N ILE A 130 10.08 11.26 30.85
CA ILE A 130 9.64 10.62 32.10
C ILE A 130 10.83 10.28 32.99
N GLU A 131 12.00 9.94 32.43
CA GLU A 131 13.24 9.68 33.21
C GLU A 131 13.87 10.95 33.79
N GLU A 132 13.55 12.13 33.28
CA GLU A 132 14.01 13.42 33.81
C GLU A 132 13.15 13.98 34.97
N LEU A 133 12.06 13.29 35.35
CA LEU A 133 11.18 13.62 36.47
C LEU A 133 11.48 12.76 37.72
#